data_AF-A0A1Q7PE61-F1
#
_entry.id   AF-A0A1Q7PE61-F1
#
_cell.length_a   1.000
_cell.length_b   1.000
_cell.length_c   1.000
_cell.angle_alpha   90.00
_cell.angle_beta   90.00
_cell.angle_gamma   90.00
#
_symmetry.space_group_name_H-M   'P 1'
#
loop_
_entity.id
_entity.type
_entity.pdbx_description
1 polymer ?
#
loop_
_entity_poly.entity_id
_entity_poly.type
_entity_poly.pdbx_seq_one_letter_code
_entity_poly.pdbx_strand_id
1 'polypeptide(L)'
;MGSERQVKFDGATFLARHPVFGLRELAEAMGARKTSALYSWVKYHVATGRLRQLERGLYAPVPPGVDRRAFAPDAFLVGAAAREDAVFAYHSALQLLGAAHSVFHTVALFTDRRRRPLRVGNVRVEFVSHPPPLVRRRAVGLGVREVRYRDRAVRVTGPERTLVEGFRKPRMVGGLEELIQSAAGFSSLDLDLLRTVLKAYDQKALWGAVGWFLEQYHRTFRVPEEYLRALERGRPASPHYLPRRQRGKGGLLVSRWNLVLPESVASLREPNEA
;
A
#
# COMPACT_ATOMS: atom_id res chain seq x y z
N MET A 1 -10.48 -17.42 -44.08
CA MET A 1 -9.96 -16.08 -44.40
C MET A 1 -10.68 -15.05 -43.55
N GLY A 2 -10.11 -14.67 -42.42
CA GLY A 2 -10.50 -13.47 -41.68
C GLY A 2 -9.22 -12.66 -41.48
N SER A 3 -9.03 -11.59 -42.26
CA SER A 3 -7.91 -10.68 -42.01
C SER A 3 -8.17 -9.99 -40.67
N GLU A 4 -7.42 -10.36 -39.64
CA GLU A 4 -7.27 -9.53 -38.45
C GLU A 4 -6.78 -8.16 -38.90
N ARG A 5 -7.67 -7.16 -38.87
CA ARG A 5 -7.28 -5.77 -39.08
C ARG A 5 -6.28 -5.42 -37.99
N GLN A 6 -5.03 -5.25 -38.39
CA GLN A 6 -4.01 -4.69 -37.53
C GLN A 6 -4.46 -3.28 -37.13
N VAL A 7 -4.98 -3.12 -35.91
CA VAL A 7 -5.43 -1.84 -35.39
C VAL A 7 -4.21 -0.92 -35.35
N LYS A 8 -4.22 0.11 -36.21
CA LYS A 8 -3.17 1.12 -36.24
C LYS A 8 -3.12 1.80 -34.87
N PHE A 9 -1.94 1.90 -34.27
CA PHE A 9 -1.74 2.56 -32.99
C PHE A 9 -2.30 3.99 -33.01
N ASP A 10 -3.31 4.25 -32.17
CA ASP A 10 -3.85 5.58 -31.94
C ASP A 10 -3.25 6.19 -30.66
N GLY A 11 -2.28 7.08 -30.86
CA GLY A 11 -1.59 7.76 -29.77
C GLY A 11 -2.52 8.63 -28.91
N ALA A 12 -3.59 9.21 -29.48
CA ALA A 12 -4.49 10.06 -28.71
C ALA A 12 -5.32 9.22 -27.72
N THR A 13 -5.92 8.12 -28.20
CA THR A 13 -6.65 7.16 -27.35
C THR A 13 -5.72 6.53 -26.32
N PHE A 14 -4.47 6.20 -26.68
CA PHE A 14 -3.50 5.67 -25.73
C PHE A 14 -3.24 6.65 -24.58
N LEU A 15 -2.93 7.91 -24.89
CA LEU A 15 -2.67 8.95 -23.88
C LEU A 15 -3.89 9.22 -22.99
N ALA A 16 -5.11 9.14 -23.53
CA ALA A 16 -6.34 9.32 -22.75
C ALA A 16 -6.56 8.19 -21.72
N ARG A 17 -6.16 6.95 -22.06
CA ARG A 17 -6.34 5.77 -21.20
C ARG A 17 -5.17 5.52 -20.25
N HIS A 18 -4.01 6.13 -20.50
CA HIS A 18 -2.78 5.90 -19.75
C HIS A 18 -2.27 7.19 -19.08
N PRO A 19 -2.87 7.59 -17.94
CA PRO A 19 -2.48 8.81 -17.22
C PRO A 19 -1.03 8.78 -16.70
N VAL A 20 -0.45 7.59 -16.54
CA VAL A 20 0.99 7.35 -16.41
C VAL A 20 1.30 6.02 -17.09
N PHE A 21 2.40 5.95 -17.84
CA PHE A 21 2.81 4.71 -18.49
C PHE A 21 4.32 4.50 -18.55
N GLY A 22 4.70 3.22 -18.58
CA GLY A 22 6.05 2.76 -18.86
C GLY A 22 6.29 2.48 -20.34
N LEU A 23 7.56 2.31 -20.73
CA LEU A 23 7.91 1.93 -22.11
C LEU A 23 7.34 0.57 -22.53
N ARG A 24 7.12 -0.34 -21.60
CA ARG A 24 6.54 -1.65 -21.90
C ARG A 24 5.07 -1.53 -22.30
N GLU A 25 4.25 -0.81 -21.53
CA GLU A 25 2.83 -0.57 -21.87
C GLU A 25 2.72 0.13 -23.23
N LEU A 26 3.61 1.09 -23.52
CA LEU A 26 3.68 1.70 -24.85
C LEU A 26 4.08 0.69 -25.94
N ALA A 27 5.06 -0.18 -25.67
CA ALA A 27 5.50 -1.20 -26.62
C ALA A 27 4.39 -2.17 -26.99
N GLU A 28 3.64 -2.64 -25.99
CA GLU A 28 2.47 -3.51 -26.15
C GLU A 28 1.39 -2.79 -26.97
N ALA A 29 1.04 -1.55 -26.62
CA ALA A 29 0.02 -0.78 -27.34
C ALA A 29 0.41 -0.44 -28.79
N MET A 30 1.69 -0.18 -29.06
CA MET A 30 2.19 0.12 -30.40
C MET A 30 2.39 -1.15 -31.25
N GLY A 31 2.38 -2.35 -30.66
CA GLY A 31 2.87 -3.57 -31.32
C GLY A 31 4.33 -3.44 -31.77
N ALA A 32 5.12 -2.63 -31.08
CA ALA A 32 6.44 -2.22 -31.54
C ALA A 32 7.48 -3.33 -31.31
N ARG A 33 8.09 -3.81 -32.40
CA ARG A 33 9.20 -4.78 -32.34
C ARG A 33 10.58 -4.14 -32.11
N LYS A 34 10.71 -2.84 -32.41
CA LYS A 34 11.96 -2.08 -32.30
C LYS A 34 11.86 -1.01 -31.23
N THR A 35 12.85 -0.95 -30.35
CA THR A 35 12.95 0.06 -29.28
C THR A 35 13.10 1.49 -29.82
N SER A 36 13.71 1.67 -30.99
CA SER A 36 13.89 2.98 -31.63
C SER A 36 12.56 3.68 -31.94
N ALA A 37 11.52 2.93 -32.31
CA ALA A 37 10.18 3.51 -32.55
C ALA A 37 9.58 4.10 -31.27
N LEU A 38 9.73 3.40 -30.14
CA LEU A 38 9.28 3.86 -28.82
C LEU A 38 9.98 5.15 -28.40
N TYR A 39 11.32 5.16 -28.50
CA TYR A 39 12.11 6.32 -28.11
C TYR A 39 11.86 7.52 -29.01
N SER A 40 11.71 7.33 -30.33
CA SER A 40 11.36 8.41 -31.25
C SER A 40 9.99 9.00 -30.94
N TRP A 41 8.98 8.15 -30.69
CA TRP A 41 7.64 8.60 -30.35
C TRP A 41 7.63 9.40 -29.05
N VAL A 42 8.24 8.86 -28.00
CA VAL A 42 8.32 9.55 -26.71
C VAL A 42 9.13 10.84 -26.83
N LYS A 43 10.26 10.84 -27.53
CA LYS A 43 11.08 12.04 -27.75
C LYS A 43 10.26 13.15 -28.42
N TYR A 44 9.51 12.80 -29.47
CA TYR A 44 8.63 13.75 -30.16
C TYR A 44 7.54 14.31 -29.23
N HIS A 45 6.84 13.45 -28.48
CA HIS A 45 5.75 13.88 -27.59
C HIS A 45 6.24 14.65 -26.35
N VAL A 46 7.46 14.36 -25.87
CA VAL A 46 8.11 15.18 -24.85
C VAL A 46 8.54 16.53 -25.43
N ALA A 47 9.12 16.57 -26.63
CA ALA A 47 9.53 17.82 -27.28
C ALA A 47 8.34 18.76 -27.56
N THR A 48 7.21 18.20 -27.96
CA THR A 48 5.96 18.94 -28.23
C THR A 48 5.13 19.27 -26.98
N GLY A 49 5.65 18.97 -25.78
CA GLY A 49 4.99 19.31 -24.51
C GLY A 49 3.81 18.42 -24.11
N ARG A 50 3.42 17.45 -24.95
CA ARG A 50 2.31 16.51 -24.70
C ARG A 50 2.63 15.48 -23.63
N LEU A 51 3.91 15.20 -23.38
CA LEU A 51 4.39 14.31 -22.32
C LEU A 51 5.31 15.04 -21.35
N ARG A 52 5.15 14.71 -20.07
CA ARG A 52 6.13 14.94 -19.01
C ARG A 52 6.91 13.64 -18.80
N GLN A 53 8.24 13.74 -18.90
CA GLN A 53 9.12 12.66 -18.46
C GLN A 53 9.28 12.73 -16.93
N LEU A 54 8.88 11.68 -16.23
CA LEU A 54 9.04 11.59 -14.77
C LEU A 54 10.42 11.06 -14.40
N GLU A 55 10.89 10.07 -15.16
CA GLU A 55 12.25 9.54 -15.16
C GLU A 55 12.50 8.82 -16.49
N ARG A 56 13.69 8.24 -16.68
CA ARG A 56 13.94 7.44 -17.87
C ARG A 56 13.01 6.21 -17.89
N GLY A 57 12.15 6.14 -18.92
CA GLY A 57 11.25 5.01 -19.13
C GLY A 57 9.86 5.14 -18.49
N LEU A 58 9.55 6.28 -17.86
CA LEU A 58 8.27 6.54 -17.21
C LEU A 58 7.75 7.94 -17.59
N TYR A 59 6.54 8.00 -18.11
CA TYR A 59 5.98 9.18 -18.75
C TYR A 59 4.53 9.42 -18.31
N ALA A 60 4.11 10.68 -18.32
CA ALA A 60 2.72 11.07 -18.05
C ALA A 60 2.23 12.06 -19.13
N PRO A 61 1.03 11.86 -19.70
CA PRO A 61 0.37 12.85 -20.55
C PRO A 61 0.14 14.16 -19.79
N VAL A 62 0.49 15.28 -20.40
CA VAL A 62 0.20 16.62 -19.87
C VAL A 62 -1.18 17.03 -20.37
N PRO A 63 -2.15 17.34 -19.48
CA PRO A 63 -3.45 17.80 -19.91
C PRO A 63 -3.36 19.12 -20.70
N PRO A 64 -4.24 19.37 -21.67
CA PRO A 64 -4.28 20.64 -22.41
C PRO A 64 -4.38 21.84 -21.47
N GLY A 65 -3.60 22.89 -21.74
CA GLY A 65 -3.60 24.13 -20.94
C GLY A 65 -2.84 24.07 -19.61
N VAL A 66 -2.28 22.91 -19.23
CA VAL A 66 -1.49 22.78 -17.99
C VAL A 66 -0.01 23.04 -18.27
N ASP A 67 0.66 23.84 -17.44
CA ASP A 67 2.11 23.96 -17.48
C ASP A 67 2.76 22.61 -17.13
N ARG A 68 3.46 22.05 -18.11
CA ARG A 68 4.22 20.80 -17.97
C ARG A 68 5.17 20.80 -16.78
N ARG A 69 5.79 21.93 -16.44
CA ARG A 69 6.73 22.01 -15.31
C ARG A 69 6.01 21.89 -13.97
N ALA A 70 4.83 22.47 -13.87
CA ALA A 70 3.97 22.41 -12.68
C ALA A 70 3.15 21.11 -12.58
N PHE A 71 2.92 20.38 -13.69
CA PHE A 71 2.05 19.21 -13.73
C PHE A 71 2.56 18.00 -12.92
N ALA A 72 1.95 17.69 -11.78
CA ALA A 72 2.23 16.46 -11.03
C ALA A 72 1.14 15.41 -11.34
N PRO A 73 1.48 14.26 -11.94
CA PRO A 73 0.52 13.16 -12.11
C PRO A 73 0.20 12.50 -10.76
N ASP A 74 -0.79 11.61 -10.76
CA ASP A 74 -1.17 10.88 -9.57
C ASP A 74 -0.10 9.87 -9.11
N ALA A 75 0.33 9.97 -7.85
CA ALA A 75 1.42 9.18 -7.30
C ALA A 75 1.13 7.66 -7.20
N PHE A 76 -0.14 7.24 -7.05
CA PHE A 76 -0.51 5.83 -7.11
C PHE A 76 -0.37 5.30 -8.53
N LEU A 77 -0.81 6.07 -9.54
CA LEU A 77 -0.65 5.69 -10.94
C LEU A 77 0.83 5.68 -11.35
N VAL A 78 1.63 6.61 -10.83
CA VAL A 78 3.09 6.56 -10.95
C VAL A 78 3.63 5.27 -10.35
N GLY A 79 3.28 4.92 -9.11
CA GLY A 79 3.74 3.68 -8.48
C GLY A 79 3.41 2.42 -9.29
N ALA A 80 2.17 2.32 -9.77
CA ALA A 80 1.68 1.17 -10.55
C ALA A 80 2.34 1.06 -11.93
N ALA A 81 2.50 2.17 -12.65
CA ALA A 81 3.18 2.17 -13.95
C ALA A 81 4.69 1.92 -13.80
N ALA A 82 5.27 2.31 -12.66
CA ALA A 82 6.69 2.20 -12.43
C ALA A 82 7.12 0.78 -12.01
N ARG A 83 6.20 -0.03 -11.46
CA ARG A 83 6.39 -1.45 -11.13
C ARG A 83 5.08 -2.22 -11.35
N GLU A 84 5.06 -3.12 -12.33
CA GLU A 84 3.92 -4.03 -12.54
C GLU A 84 3.70 -4.97 -11.35
N ASP A 85 4.79 -5.37 -10.72
CA ASP A 85 4.78 -6.20 -9.52
C ASP A 85 4.43 -5.42 -8.25
N ALA A 86 4.00 -4.15 -8.36
CA ALA A 86 3.59 -3.33 -7.23
C ALA A 86 2.43 -3.93 -6.45
N VAL A 87 2.57 -3.91 -5.11
CA VAL A 87 1.49 -4.13 -4.14
C VAL A 87 1.48 -2.96 -3.16
N PHE A 88 0.49 -2.07 -3.26
CA PHE A 88 0.36 -0.93 -2.35
C PHE A 88 0.13 -1.40 -0.91
N ALA A 89 0.81 -0.75 0.04
CA ALA A 89 0.90 -1.21 1.42
C ALA A 89 0.94 -0.05 2.40
N TYR A 90 0.83 -0.36 3.69
CA TYR A 90 0.87 0.62 4.78
C TYR A 90 -0.20 1.72 4.58
N HIS A 91 0.13 3.00 4.75
CA HIS A 91 -0.84 4.08 4.60
C HIS A 91 -1.49 4.12 3.20
N SER A 92 -0.74 3.71 2.17
CA SER A 92 -1.26 3.66 0.81
C SER A 92 -2.34 2.60 0.66
N ALA A 93 -2.24 1.49 1.39
CA ALA A 93 -3.33 0.54 1.46
C ALA A 93 -4.52 1.14 2.20
N LEU A 94 -4.33 1.78 3.37
CA LEU A 94 -5.42 2.46 4.09
C LEU A 94 -6.19 3.43 3.18
N GLN A 95 -5.49 4.25 2.38
CA GLN A 95 -6.10 5.17 1.42
C GLN A 95 -6.87 4.45 0.31
N LEU A 96 -6.27 3.45 -0.34
CA LEU A 96 -6.91 2.69 -1.42
C LEU A 96 -8.07 1.82 -0.95
N LEU A 97 -8.09 1.46 0.33
CA LEU A 97 -9.18 0.73 0.97
C LEU A 97 -10.28 1.66 1.51
N GLY A 98 -10.14 2.98 1.36
CA GLY A 98 -11.12 3.96 1.84
C GLY A 98 -11.16 4.12 3.36
N ALA A 99 -10.10 3.71 4.06
CA ALA A 99 -10.05 3.65 5.51
C ALA A 99 -9.08 4.66 6.14
N ALA A 100 -8.28 5.39 5.35
CA ALA A 100 -7.31 6.35 5.89
C ALA A 100 -8.00 7.51 6.61
N HIS A 101 -7.55 7.83 7.82
CA HIS A 101 -8.09 8.90 8.65
C HIS A 101 -7.41 10.25 8.39
N SER A 102 -6.15 10.25 7.92
CA SER A 102 -5.44 11.47 7.54
C SER A 102 -4.79 11.41 6.15
N VAL A 103 -4.32 12.58 5.70
CA VAL A 103 -3.56 12.71 4.45
C VAL A 103 -2.10 12.35 4.71
N PHE A 104 -1.53 11.51 3.86
CA PHE A 104 -0.13 11.11 3.94
C PHE A 104 0.59 11.35 2.63
N HIS A 105 1.69 12.10 2.66
CA HIS A 105 2.47 12.47 1.47
C HIS A 105 3.48 11.40 1.03
N THR A 106 3.23 10.13 1.39
CA THR A 106 4.04 8.99 0.96
C THR A 106 3.15 7.90 0.39
N VAL A 107 3.43 7.51 -0.85
CA VAL A 107 2.83 6.33 -1.50
C VAL A 107 3.82 5.17 -1.39
N ALA A 108 3.53 4.18 -0.54
CA ALA A 108 4.37 3.02 -0.31
C ALA A 108 3.81 1.78 -1.00
N LEU A 109 4.69 1.04 -1.68
CA LEU A 109 4.36 -0.23 -2.31
C LEU A 109 5.47 -1.25 -2.12
N PHE A 110 5.11 -2.52 -2.07
CA PHE A 110 6.06 -3.61 -2.20
C PHE A 110 6.37 -3.92 -3.65
N THR A 111 7.60 -4.35 -3.89
CA THR A 111 8.07 -4.84 -5.20
C THR A 111 9.22 -5.84 -4.98
N ASP A 112 9.32 -6.81 -5.88
CA ASP A 112 10.44 -7.75 -5.98
C ASP A 112 11.71 -7.05 -6.48
N ARG A 113 11.54 -6.00 -7.29
CA ARG A 113 12.65 -5.27 -7.92
C ARG A 113 12.87 -3.92 -7.27
N ARG A 114 13.95 -3.82 -6.48
CA ARG A 114 14.37 -2.58 -5.82
C ARG A 114 14.35 -1.40 -6.80
N ARG A 115 13.87 -0.25 -6.30
CA ARG A 115 13.96 1.04 -6.98
C ARG A 115 14.35 2.09 -5.94
N ARG A 116 15.02 3.15 -6.38
CA ARG A 116 15.10 4.38 -5.59
C ARG A 116 13.70 5.04 -5.52
N PRO A 117 13.37 5.75 -4.43
CA PRO A 117 12.12 6.47 -4.34
C PRO A 117 11.95 7.53 -5.43
N LEU A 118 10.72 7.76 -5.85
CA LEU A 118 10.38 8.81 -6.82
C LEU A 118 9.70 9.98 -6.11
N ARG A 119 9.84 11.18 -6.68
CA ARG A 119 9.10 12.37 -6.24
C ARG A 119 8.10 12.76 -7.31
N VAL A 120 6.86 12.98 -6.89
CA VAL A 120 5.74 13.38 -7.73
C VAL A 120 5.08 14.57 -7.04
N GLY A 121 5.44 15.79 -7.45
CA GLY A 121 5.09 16.99 -6.69
C GLY A 121 5.66 16.92 -5.26
N ASN A 122 4.78 17.10 -4.26
CA ASN A 122 5.10 16.95 -2.84
C ASN A 122 4.98 15.50 -2.31
N VAL A 123 4.52 14.56 -3.14
CA VAL A 123 4.34 13.15 -2.75
C VAL A 123 5.59 12.35 -3.08
N ARG A 124 5.98 11.48 -2.15
CA ARG A 124 7.10 10.55 -2.32
C ARG A 124 6.59 9.14 -2.56
N VAL A 125 6.99 8.52 -3.68
CA VAL A 125 6.68 7.11 -3.97
C VAL A 125 7.83 6.24 -3.46
N GLU A 126 7.55 5.42 -2.46
CA GLU A 126 8.47 4.52 -1.77
C GLU A 126 8.33 3.08 -2.25
N PHE A 127 9.45 2.52 -2.73
CA PHE A 127 9.54 1.15 -3.23
C PHE A 127 10.21 0.27 -2.16
N VAL A 128 9.40 -0.52 -1.46
CA VAL A 128 9.83 -1.32 -0.32
C VAL A 128 9.98 -2.78 -0.75
N SER A 129 11.03 -3.48 -0.28
CA SER A 129 11.09 -4.93 -0.48
C SER A 129 10.02 -5.64 0.35
N HIS A 130 9.48 -6.74 -0.18
CA HIS A 130 8.56 -7.61 0.55
C HIS A 130 9.15 -8.01 1.93
N PRO A 131 8.32 -8.16 2.97
CA PRO A 131 8.78 -8.59 4.29
C PRO A 131 9.53 -9.94 4.22
N PRO A 132 10.74 -10.06 4.79
CA PRO A 132 11.52 -11.30 4.70
C PRO A 132 10.80 -12.58 5.16
N PRO A 133 9.95 -12.57 6.21
CA PRO A 133 9.16 -13.74 6.57
C PRO A 133 8.23 -14.22 5.44
N LEU A 134 7.55 -13.31 4.74
CA LEU A 134 6.66 -13.66 3.63
C LEU A 134 7.44 -14.18 2.42
N VAL A 135 8.60 -13.58 2.11
CA VAL A 135 9.46 -14.05 1.01
C VAL A 135 9.93 -15.48 1.27
N ARG A 136 10.47 -15.76 2.46
CA ARG A 136 10.95 -17.10 2.83
C ARG A 136 9.86 -18.17 2.77
N ARG A 137 8.61 -17.80 3.11
CA ARG A 137 7.44 -18.68 3.07
C ARG A 137 6.73 -18.70 1.71
N ARG A 138 7.25 -18.01 0.69
CA ARG A 138 6.61 -17.84 -0.63
C ARG A 138 5.17 -17.32 -0.54
N ALA A 139 4.91 -16.46 0.43
CA ALA A 139 3.58 -15.97 0.80
C ALA A 139 3.41 -14.45 0.53
N VAL A 140 4.14 -13.89 -0.44
CA VAL A 140 4.09 -12.44 -0.75
C VAL A 140 2.74 -11.98 -1.28
N GLY A 141 1.91 -12.89 -1.81
CA GLY A 141 0.53 -12.65 -2.23
C GLY A 141 -0.52 -12.84 -1.13
N LEU A 142 -0.13 -13.30 0.07
CA LEU A 142 -1.07 -13.52 1.17
C LEU A 142 -1.73 -12.20 1.58
N GLY A 143 -3.07 -12.21 1.67
CA GLY A 143 -3.87 -11.04 2.02
C GLY A 143 -3.66 -9.87 1.06
N VAL A 144 -3.40 -10.14 -0.23
CA VAL A 144 -3.40 -9.13 -1.30
C VAL A 144 -4.71 -9.24 -2.06
N ARG A 145 -5.29 -8.09 -2.41
CA ARG A 145 -6.48 -8.00 -3.26
C ARG A 145 -6.29 -6.97 -4.35
N GLU A 146 -7.12 -7.04 -5.38
CA GLU A 146 -7.23 -6.01 -6.40
C GLU A 146 -8.34 -5.04 -6.04
N VAL A 147 -8.07 -3.75 -6.23
CA VAL A 147 -9.06 -2.68 -6.09
C VAL A 147 -9.04 -1.81 -7.35
N ARG A 148 -10.18 -1.25 -7.72
CA ARG A 148 -10.24 -0.25 -8.78
C ARG A 148 -9.84 1.11 -8.20
N TYR A 149 -8.80 1.71 -8.76
CA TYR A 149 -8.40 3.07 -8.47
C TYR A 149 -8.45 3.87 -9.78
N ARG A 150 -9.47 4.72 -9.89
CA ARG A 150 -9.88 5.32 -11.18
C ARG A 150 -10.10 4.21 -12.22
N ASP A 151 -9.54 4.36 -13.41
CA ASP A 151 -9.68 3.39 -14.51
C ASP A 151 -8.66 2.25 -14.49
N ARG A 152 -7.90 2.07 -13.39
CA ARG A 152 -6.85 1.04 -13.27
C ARG A 152 -7.12 0.09 -12.10
N ALA A 153 -6.98 -1.21 -12.35
CA ALA A 153 -6.89 -2.19 -11.28
C ALA A 153 -5.49 -2.13 -10.66
N VAL A 154 -5.44 -2.01 -9.32
CA VAL A 154 -4.18 -2.00 -8.57
C VAL A 154 -4.22 -3.05 -7.47
N ARG A 155 -3.07 -3.68 -7.20
CA ARG A 155 -2.93 -4.65 -6.11
C ARG A 155 -2.58 -3.92 -4.81
N VAL A 156 -3.25 -4.30 -3.74
CA VAL A 156 -3.13 -3.66 -2.42
C VAL A 156 -3.13 -4.73 -1.33
N THR A 157 -2.45 -4.49 -0.20
CA THR A 157 -2.65 -5.32 0.98
C THR A 157 -4.07 -5.13 1.51
N GLY A 158 -4.79 -6.21 1.74
CA GLY A 158 -6.13 -6.22 2.31
C GLY A 158 -6.11 -5.81 3.79
N PRO A 159 -7.28 -5.59 4.41
CA PRO A 159 -7.43 -5.02 5.74
C PRO A 159 -6.58 -5.76 6.79
N GLU A 160 -6.61 -7.09 6.74
CA GLU A 160 -5.91 -7.98 7.67
C GLU A 160 -4.39 -7.79 7.57
N ARG A 161 -3.87 -7.75 6.34
CA ARG A 161 -2.44 -7.58 6.11
C ARG A 161 -1.99 -6.14 6.35
N THR A 162 -2.79 -5.15 5.97
CA THR A 162 -2.51 -3.74 6.24
C THR A 162 -2.41 -3.48 7.74
N LEU A 163 -3.32 -4.05 8.55
CA LEU A 163 -3.28 -3.95 10.01
C LEU A 163 -1.97 -4.51 10.58
N VAL A 164 -1.61 -5.74 10.19
CA VAL A 164 -0.37 -6.40 10.63
C VAL A 164 0.88 -5.61 10.20
N GLU A 165 0.89 -5.10 8.97
CA GLU A 165 2.00 -4.31 8.43
C GLU A 165 2.15 -2.96 9.11
N GLY A 166 1.03 -2.32 9.45
CA GLY A 166 1.00 -1.08 10.21
C GLY A 166 1.66 -1.25 11.57
N PHE A 167 1.26 -2.25 12.35
CA PHE A 167 1.88 -2.53 13.66
C PHE A 167 3.36 -2.90 13.53
N ARG A 168 3.73 -3.59 12.44
CA ARG A 168 5.13 -3.95 12.17
C ARG A 168 5.99 -2.71 11.86
N LYS A 169 5.44 -1.71 11.18
CA LYS A 169 6.15 -0.46 10.83
C LYS A 169 5.24 0.76 10.97
N PRO A 170 4.99 1.24 12.21
CA PRO A 170 4.06 2.34 12.44
C PRO A 170 4.39 3.64 11.68
N ARG A 171 5.67 3.91 11.44
CA ARG A 171 6.12 5.08 10.65
C ARG A 171 5.65 5.10 9.20
N MET A 172 5.32 3.93 8.63
CA MET A 172 4.83 3.82 7.26
C MET A 172 3.31 4.06 7.16
N VAL A 173 2.62 4.13 8.31
CA VAL A 173 1.17 4.34 8.45
C VAL A 173 0.86 5.63 9.21
N GLY A 174 1.81 6.56 9.32
CA GLY A 174 1.61 7.83 10.05
C GLY A 174 1.77 7.75 11.57
N GLY A 175 1.69 6.57 12.18
CA GLY A 175 1.82 6.38 13.63
C GLY A 175 1.02 5.17 14.11
N LEU A 176 0.98 4.93 15.42
CA LEU A 176 0.06 3.93 15.96
C LEU A 176 -1.36 4.49 16.02
N GLU A 177 -1.51 5.74 16.42
CA GLU A 177 -2.80 6.43 16.51
C GLU A 177 -3.51 6.46 15.14
N GLU A 178 -2.81 6.90 14.09
CA GLU A 178 -3.34 6.91 12.72
C GLU A 178 -3.73 5.51 12.24
N LEU A 179 -2.90 4.50 12.53
CA LEU A 179 -3.20 3.12 12.17
C LEU A 179 -4.47 2.63 12.83
N ILE A 180 -4.63 2.87 14.13
CA ILE A 180 -5.76 2.38 14.92
C ILE A 180 -7.04 3.06 14.46
N GLN A 181 -7.03 4.39 14.33
CA GLN A 181 -8.17 5.17 13.84
C GLN A 181 -8.57 4.74 12.42
N SER A 182 -7.60 4.57 11.53
CA SER A 182 -7.88 4.12 10.16
C SER A 182 -8.40 2.68 10.12
N ALA A 183 -7.74 1.77 10.83
CA ALA A 183 -8.11 0.35 10.80
C ALA A 183 -9.45 0.08 11.49
N ALA A 184 -9.85 0.89 12.46
CA ALA A 184 -11.19 0.84 13.04
C ALA A 184 -12.30 1.14 12.00
N GLY A 185 -11.97 1.88 10.93
CA GLY A 185 -12.87 2.17 9.81
C GLY A 185 -13.01 1.06 8.77
N PHE A 186 -12.31 -0.08 8.92
CA PHE A 186 -12.54 -1.23 8.03
C PHE A 186 -13.96 -1.79 8.21
N SER A 187 -14.62 -2.13 7.10
CA SER A 187 -15.98 -2.68 7.15
C SER A 187 -16.07 -4.05 7.82
N SER A 188 -15.01 -4.86 7.69
CA SER A 188 -14.90 -6.19 8.27
C SER A 188 -13.44 -6.66 8.28
N LEU A 189 -13.12 -7.61 9.15
CA LEU A 189 -11.86 -8.36 9.13
C LEU A 189 -12.16 -9.85 9.02
N ASP A 190 -11.55 -10.51 8.04
CA ASP A 190 -11.52 -11.97 7.98
C ASP A 190 -10.54 -12.48 9.06
N LEU A 191 -11.10 -13.02 10.14
CA LEU A 191 -10.33 -13.47 11.30
C LEU A 191 -9.43 -14.68 10.96
N ASP A 192 -9.82 -15.56 10.05
CA ASP A 192 -9.01 -16.71 9.67
C ASP A 192 -7.83 -16.30 8.78
N LEU A 193 -8.08 -15.39 7.83
CA LEU A 193 -7.03 -14.77 7.04
C LEU A 193 -6.07 -13.98 7.93
N LEU A 194 -6.57 -13.19 8.89
CA LEU A 194 -5.75 -12.42 9.81
C LEU A 194 -4.83 -13.32 10.64
N ARG A 195 -5.35 -14.44 11.17
CA ARG A 195 -4.54 -15.45 11.86
C ARG A 195 -3.48 -16.05 10.94
N THR A 196 -3.82 -16.31 9.68
CA THR A 196 -2.88 -16.84 8.68
C THR A 196 -1.77 -15.84 8.36
N VAL A 197 -2.10 -14.55 8.23
CA VAL A 197 -1.13 -13.46 8.07
C VAL A 197 -0.21 -13.41 9.28
N LEU A 198 -0.73 -13.40 10.51
CA LEU A 198 0.09 -13.38 11.73
C LEU A 198 1.08 -14.56 11.81
N LYS A 199 0.65 -15.77 11.45
CA LYS A 199 1.52 -16.96 11.35
C LYS A 199 2.62 -16.76 10.29
N ALA A 200 2.28 -16.19 9.14
CA ALA A 200 3.23 -15.98 8.06
C ALA A 200 4.31 -14.93 8.41
N TYR A 201 3.96 -13.88 9.15
CA TYR A 201 4.92 -12.89 9.63
C TYR A 201 5.82 -13.42 10.74
N ASP A 202 5.31 -14.33 11.58
CA ASP A 202 6.08 -15.04 12.60
C ASP A 202 6.80 -14.10 13.60
N GLN A 203 6.05 -13.11 14.11
CA GLN A 203 6.55 -12.14 15.09
C GLN A 203 5.58 -12.02 16.25
N LYS A 204 6.00 -12.47 17.44
CA LYS A 204 5.19 -12.46 18.68
C LYS A 204 4.60 -11.08 19.00
N ALA A 205 5.33 -10.00 18.74
CA ALA A 205 4.85 -8.64 18.95
C ALA A 205 3.60 -8.30 18.12
N LEU A 206 3.47 -8.85 16.91
CA LEU A 206 2.30 -8.62 16.05
C LEU A 206 1.06 -9.35 16.55
N TRP A 207 1.24 -10.54 17.13
CA TRP A 207 0.13 -11.26 17.78
C TRP A 207 -0.42 -10.46 18.96
N GLY A 208 0.47 -9.92 19.80
CA GLY A 208 0.08 -9.04 20.89
C GLY A 208 -0.63 -7.77 20.40
N ALA A 209 -0.08 -7.12 19.36
CA ALA A 209 -0.59 -5.84 18.89
C ALA A 209 -1.96 -5.96 18.21
N VAL A 210 -2.11 -6.96 17.34
CA VAL A 210 -3.39 -7.26 16.69
C VAL A 210 -4.40 -7.77 17.70
N GLY A 211 -3.99 -8.62 18.64
CA GLY A 211 -4.87 -9.10 19.71
C GLY A 211 -5.42 -7.96 20.56
N TRP A 212 -4.56 -7.02 20.98
CA TRP A 212 -4.97 -5.83 21.70
C TRP A 212 -5.95 -4.97 20.89
N PHE A 213 -5.66 -4.72 19.61
CA PHE A 213 -6.56 -3.99 18.73
C PHE A 213 -7.93 -4.67 18.63
N LEU A 214 -7.97 -5.98 18.37
CA LEU A 214 -9.22 -6.71 18.26
C LEU A 214 -10.00 -6.78 19.57
N GLU A 215 -9.32 -6.76 20.72
CA GLU A 215 -9.98 -6.64 22.02
C GLU A 215 -10.63 -5.26 22.20
N GLN A 216 -9.93 -4.18 21.81
CA GLN A 216 -10.50 -2.83 21.85
C GLN A 216 -11.67 -2.66 20.88
N TYR A 217 -11.61 -3.35 19.73
CA TYR A 217 -12.58 -3.27 18.64
C TYR A 217 -13.41 -4.55 18.43
N HIS A 218 -13.70 -5.28 19.53
CA HIS A 218 -14.33 -6.59 19.44
C HIS A 218 -15.80 -6.52 19.00
N ARG A 219 -16.53 -5.42 19.27
CA ARG A 219 -17.92 -5.30 18.85
C ARG A 219 -18.01 -4.98 17.36
N THR A 220 -17.19 -4.03 16.91
CA THR A 220 -17.07 -3.58 15.51
C THR A 220 -16.75 -4.76 14.61
N PHE A 221 -15.76 -5.57 14.97
CA PHE A 221 -15.33 -6.71 14.17
C PHE A 221 -15.96 -8.04 14.59
N ARG A 222 -16.92 -8.02 15.53
CA ARG A 222 -17.63 -9.20 16.08
C ARG A 222 -16.65 -10.31 16.47
N VAL A 223 -15.60 -9.95 17.20
CA VAL A 223 -14.49 -10.84 17.54
C VAL A 223 -14.89 -11.71 18.73
N PRO A 224 -14.94 -13.04 18.57
CA PRO A 224 -15.26 -13.92 19.69
C PRO A 224 -14.11 -13.99 20.70
N GLU A 225 -14.44 -14.13 21.98
CA GLU A 225 -13.45 -14.19 23.06
C GLU A 225 -12.53 -15.43 22.92
N GLU A 226 -13.02 -16.56 22.39
CA GLU A 226 -12.19 -17.72 22.06
C GLU A 226 -11.13 -17.41 20.99
N TYR A 227 -11.44 -16.53 20.04
CA TYR A 227 -10.50 -16.09 19.03
C TYR A 227 -9.39 -15.26 19.68
N LEU A 228 -9.74 -14.35 20.60
CA LEU A 228 -8.78 -13.55 21.39
C LEU A 228 -7.87 -14.44 22.25
N ARG A 229 -8.43 -15.40 23.00
CA ARG A 229 -7.64 -16.40 23.77
C ARG A 229 -6.69 -17.20 22.88
N ALA A 230 -7.07 -17.48 21.64
CA ALA A 230 -6.20 -18.16 20.70
C ALA A 230 -5.08 -17.26 20.17
N LEU A 231 -5.28 -15.95 20.03
CA LEU A 231 -4.20 -15.01 19.71
C LEU A 231 -3.27 -14.76 20.90
N GLU A 232 -3.82 -14.77 22.11
CA GLU A 232 -3.11 -14.53 23.37
C GLU A 232 -1.94 -15.51 23.56
N ARG A 233 -2.11 -16.78 23.16
CA ARG A 233 -1.05 -17.80 23.13
C ARG A 233 0.13 -17.44 22.20
N GLY A 234 -0.07 -16.54 21.25
CA GLY A 234 0.92 -16.04 20.32
C GLY A 234 1.67 -14.77 20.78
N ARG A 235 1.27 -14.15 21.90
CA ARG A 235 1.84 -12.88 22.39
C ARG A 235 3.33 -13.01 22.79
N PRO A 236 4.05 -11.89 22.98
CA PRO A 236 5.42 -11.91 23.53
C PRO A 236 5.49 -12.58 24.90
N ALA A 237 6.58 -13.29 25.20
CA ALA A 237 6.77 -13.95 26.50
C ALA A 237 7.00 -12.96 27.66
N SER A 238 7.46 -11.75 27.34
CA SER A 238 7.73 -10.67 28.29
C SER A 238 7.18 -9.35 27.76
N PRO A 239 6.93 -8.34 28.61
CA PRO A 239 6.48 -7.02 28.18
C PRO A 239 7.31 -6.44 27.03
N HIS A 240 6.62 -6.02 25.96
CA HIS A 240 7.22 -5.54 24.73
C HIS A 240 6.74 -4.12 24.39
N TYR A 241 7.67 -3.18 24.28
CA TYR A 241 7.36 -1.80 23.90
C TYR A 241 6.96 -1.70 22.43
N LEU A 242 5.84 -1.04 22.15
CA LEU A 242 5.37 -0.74 20.80
C LEU A 242 5.03 0.76 20.67
N PRO A 243 5.76 1.54 19.85
CA PRO A 243 6.91 1.14 19.03
C PRO A 243 8.20 0.95 19.87
N ARG A 244 9.07 0.02 19.46
CA ARG A 244 10.32 -0.35 20.18
C ARG A 244 11.24 0.81 20.59
N ARG A 245 11.21 1.93 19.86
CA ARG A 245 12.07 3.11 20.10
C ARG A 245 11.60 4.02 21.26
N GLN A 246 10.54 3.66 21.98
CA GLN A 246 10.04 4.42 23.13
C GLN A 246 10.46 3.85 24.49
N ARG A 247 11.35 2.85 24.52
CA ARG A 247 11.88 2.29 25.78
C ARG A 247 12.47 3.42 26.64
N GLY A 248 11.93 3.60 27.85
CA GLY A 248 12.35 4.65 28.79
C GLY A 248 11.52 5.95 28.77
N LYS A 249 10.48 6.06 27.93
CA LYS A 249 9.60 7.25 27.87
C LYS A 249 8.25 7.08 28.58
N GLY A 250 8.14 6.13 29.50
CA GLY A 250 6.86 5.72 30.09
C GLY A 250 6.02 4.83 29.15
N GLY A 251 4.81 4.50 29.58
CA GLY A 251 3.85 3.69 28.83
C GLY A 251 3.00 2.78 29.71
N LEU A 252 1.81 2.44 29.23
CA LEU A 252 0.85 1.60 29.94
C LEU A 252 1.04 0.13 29.54
N LEU A 253 1.18 -0.74 30.53
CA LEU A 253 1.23 -2.18 30.32
C LEU A 253 -0.18 -2.72 30.08
N VAL A 254 -0.45 -3.19 28.87
CA VAL A 254 -1.63 -4.01 28.57
C VAL A 254 -1.27 -5.47 28.83
N SER A 255 -1.49 -5.89 30.09
CA SER A 255 -0.99 -7.15 30.65
C SER A 255 -1.39 -8.38 29.85
N ARG A 256 -2.65 -8.46 29.40
CA ARG A 256 -3.15 -9.56 28.56
C ARG A 256 -2.31 -9.80 27.31
N TRP A 257 -1.73 -8.75 26.73
CA TRP A 257 -1.00 -8.85 25.47
C TRP A 257 0.51 -8.74 25.63
N ASN A 258 1.01 -8.58 26.86
CA ASN A 258 2.42 -8.31 27.16
C ASN A 258 2.98 -7.17 26.31
N LEU A 259 2.22 -6.08 26.15
CA LEU A 259 2.67 -4.88 25.43
C LEU A 259 2.72 -3.68 26.35
N VAL A 260 3.71 -2.82 26.12
CA VAL A 260 3.78 -1.48 26.70
C VAL A 260 3.51 -0.48 25.58
N LEU A 261 2.40 0.25 25.70
CA LEU A 261 1.90 1.19 24.71
C LEU A 261 2.00 2.63 25.23
N PRO A 262 2.13 3.65 24.36
CA PRO A 262 1.89 5.04 24.75
C PRO A 262 0.51 5.17 25.40
N GLU A 263 0.37 6.02 26.41
CA GLU A 263 -0.92 6.25 27.07
C GLU A 263 -2.00 6.72 26.09
N SER A 264 -1.63 7.59 25.13
CA SER A 264 -2.49 8.06 24.03
C SER A 264 -3.05 6.93 23.18
N VAL A 265 -2.32 5.83 23.05
CA VAL A 265 -2.71 4.66 22.27
C VAL A 265 -3.51 3.70 23.13
N ALA A 266 -3.06 3.44 24.36
CA ALA A 266 -3.70 2.48 25.27
C ALA A 266 -5.10 2.93 25.72
N SER A 267 -5.39 4.23 25.66
CA SER A 267 -6.70 4.80 25.97
C SER A 267 -7.69 4.76 24.79
N LEU A 268 -7.25 4.44 23.56
CA LEU A 268 -8.13 4.32 22.40
C LEU A 268 -9.00 3.07 22.54
N ARG A 269 -10.32 3.26 22.41
CA ARG A 269 -11.33 2.20 22.48
C ARG A 269 -12.43 2.48 21.45
N GLU A 270 -13.29 1.49 21.20
CA GLU A 270 -14.55 1.72 20.50
C GLU A 270 -15.33 2.88 21.14
N PRO A 271 -15.96 3.76 20.34
CA PRO A 271 -16.93 4.71 20.86
C PRO A 271 -18.04 3.94 21.60
N ASN A 272 -18.41 4.36 22.80
CA ASN A 272 -19.66 3.91 23.38
C ASN A 272 -20.79 4.45 22.49
N GLU A 273 -21.56 3.57 21.88
CA GLU A 273 -22.87 3.96 21.35
C GLU A 273 -23.70 4.51 22.52
N ALA A 274 -24.12 5.76 22.40
CA ALA A 274 -25.04 6.42 23.34
C ALA A 274 -26.47 5.95 23.08
#